data_AF-A0A517MW46-F1
#
_entry.id   AF-A0A517MW46-F1
#
_cell.length_a   1.000
_cell.length_b   1.000
_cell.length_c   1.000
_cell.angle_alpha   90.00
_cell.angle_beta   90.00
_cell.angle_gamma   90.00
#
_symmetry.space_group_name_H-M   'P 1'
#
loop_
_entity.id
_entity.type
_entity.pdbx_description
1 polymer ?
#
loop_
_entity_poly.entity_id
_entity_poly.type
_entity_poly.pdbx_seq_one_letter_code
_entity_poly.pdbx_strand_id
1 'polypeptide(L)' 'MPITKAITYGEWFGYLHRDGRISVPLKGNYWKGPFHLPGMQLVCWKIIAEILQS' A
#
# COMPACT_ATOMS: atom_id res chain seq x y z
N MET A 1 7.56 12.18 8.68
CA MET A 1 6.30 11.45 8.39
C MET A 1 6.63 10.10 7.77
N PRO A 2 6.62 8.99 8.52
CA PRO A 2 6.53 7.68 7.91
C PRO A 2 5.04 7.35 7.77
N ILE A 3 4.57 7.28 6.54
CA ILE A 3 3.28 6.70 6.18
C ILE A 3 3.36 5.20 6.55
N THR A 4 3.08 4.91 7.82
CA THR A 4 2.47 3.70 8.34
C THR A 4 2.94 2.35 7.78
N LYS A 5 4.24 2.17 7.52
CA LYS A 5 4.83 0.82 7.48
C LYS A 5 4.87 0.33 8.93
N ALA A 6 4.06 -0.65 9.30
CA ALA A 6 4.35 -1.43 10.50
C ALA A 6 5.60 -2.26 10.17
N ILE A 7 6.77 -1.68 10.43
CA ILE A 7 8.11 -2.18 10.04
C ILE A 7 8.29 -3.65 10.47
N THR A 8 7.59 -4.08 11.52
CA THR A 8 7.68 -5.40 12.13
C THR A 8 6.99 -6.53 11.35
N TYR A 9 5.91 -6.28 10.58
CA TYR A 9 5.05 -7.38 10.05
C TYR A 9 4.62 -7.24 8.58
N GLY A 10 5.31 -6.42 7.76
CA GLY A 10 4.93 -6.20 6.34
C GLY A 10 3.54 -5.58 6.16
N GLU A 11 3.05 -5.44 4.92
CA GLU A 11 1.72 -4.93 4.56
C GLU A 11 1.40 -3.47 4.98
N TRP A 12 0.39 -2.86 4.33
CA TRP A 12 -0.02 -1.48 4.58
C TRP A 12 -1.34 -1.42 5.36
N PHE A 13 -1.50 -0.41 6.22
CA PHE A 13 -2.79 -0.13 6.86
C PHE A 13 -3.78 0.43 5.84
N GLY A 14 -5.00 -0.10 5.85
CA GLY A 14 -6.04 0.30 4.88
C GLY A 14 -6.90 1.48 5.30
N TYR A 15 -6.90 1.83 6.59
CA TYR A 15 -7.82 2.80 7.16
C TYR A 15 -7.07 3.81 8.01
N LEU A 16 -7.03 5.05 7.54
CA LEU A 16 -6.37 6.17 8.21
C LEU A 16 -7.39 7.28 8.44
N HIS A 17 -7.23 7.99 9.56
CA HIS A 17 -7.86 9.29 9.75
C HIS A 17 -7.23 10.32 8.80
N ARG A 18 -7.92 11.45 8.57
CA ARG A 18 -7.43 12.52 7.68
C ARG A 18 -6.10 13.12 8.13
N ASP A 19 -5.82 13.07 9.44
CA ASP A 19 -4.55 13.50 10.03
C ASP A 19 -3.41 12.47 9.85
N GLY A 20 -3.68 11.35 9.19
CA GLY A 20 -2.72 10.28 8.93
C GLY A 20 -2.56 9.27 10.07
N ARG A 21 -3.30 9.41 11.17
CA ARG A 21 -3.29 8.40 12.25
C ARG A 21 -4.00 7.12 11.81
N ILE A 22 -3.52 5.99 12.30
CA ILE A 22 -4.14 4.69 12.04
C ILE A 22 -5.54 4.67 12.68
N SER A 23 -6.57 4.48 11.86
CA SER A 23 -7.95 4.34 12.35
C SER A 23 -8.24 2.89 12.73
N VAL A 24 -7.78 1.94 11.91
CA VAL A 24 -7.96 0.51 12.19
C VAL A 24 -6.63 -0.22 11.98
N PRO A 25 -6.12 -0.95 12.99
CA PRO A 25 -4.82 -1.62 12.91
C PRO A 25 -4.83 -2.88 12.05
N LEU A 26 -6.00 -3.32 11.58
CA LEU A 26 -6.12 -4.49 10.71
C LEU A 26 -5.46 -4.22 9.36
N LYS A 27 -4.75 -5.23 8.86
CA LYS A 27 -4.08 -5.19 7.55
C LYS A 27 -4.85 -5.95 6.48
N GLY A 28 -5.83 -6.75 6.86
CA GLY A 28 -6.72 -7.44 5.95
C GLY A 28 -8.09 -7.64 6.59
N ASN A 29 -9.13 -7.57 5.76
CA ASN A 29 -10.50 -7.93 6.08
C ASN A 29 -11.19 -8.41 4.79
N TYR A 30 -12.49 -8.65 4.84
CA TYR A 30 -13.28 -9.07 3.68
C TYR A 30 -13.16 -8.13 2.46
N TRP A 31 -12.90 -6.84 2.69
CA TRP A 31 -12.81 -5.79 1.67
C TRP A 31 -11.37 -5.35 1.34
N LYS A 32 -10.38 -5.74 2.16
CA LYS A 32 -8.96 -5.43 1.96
C LYS A 32 -8.17 -6.75 1.83
N GLY A 33 -8.15 -7.28 0.62
CA GLY A 33 -7.32 -8.42 0.21
C GLY A 33 -6.12 -8.01 -0.67
N PRO A 34 -5.30 -8.98 -1.11
CA PRO A 34 -4.10 -8.77 -1.91
C PRO A 34 -4.42 -8.52 -3.40
N PHE A 35 -5.29 -7.56 -3.69
CA PHE A 35 -5.68 -7.21 -5.06
C PHE A 35 -5.10 -5.86 -5.46
N HIS A 36 -5.48 -4.80 -4.74
CA HIS A 36 -5.11 -3.43 -5.08
C HIS A 36 -3.62 -3.15 -4.88
N LEU A 37 -3.04 -3.52 -3.73
CA LEU A 37 -1.66 -3.14 -3.41
C LEU A 37 -0.62 -3.85 -4.31
N PRO A 38 -0.64 -5.20 -4.47
CA PRO A 38 0.29 -5.87 -5.37
C PRO A 38 0.05 -5.50 -6.84
N GLY A 39 -1.22 -5.37 -7.26
CA GLY A 39 -1.58 -5.01 -8.63
C GLY A 39 -1.07 -3.61 -9.01
N MET A 40 -1.26 -2.62 -8.13
CA MET A 40 -0.72 -1.28 -8.30
C MET A 40 0.81 -1.30 -8.41
N GLN A 41 1.50 -2.02 -7.53
CA GLN A 41 2.97 -2.10 -7.55
C GLN A 41 3.49 -2.67 -8.87
N LEU A 42 2.85 -3.71 -9.39
CA LEU A 42 3.21 -4.29 -10.68
C LEU A 42 3.01 -3.32 -11.84
N VAL A 43 1.88 -2.61 -11.86
CA VAL A 43 1.58 -1.63 -12.92
C VAL A 43 2.55 -0.46 -12.87
N CYS A 44 2.80 0.11 -11.68
CA CYS A 44 3.78 1.18 -11.51
C CYS A 44 5.18 0.75 -11.97
N TRP A 45 5.60 -0.48 -11.64
CA TRP A 45 6.87 -1.01 -12.11
C TRP A 45 6.97 -1.06 -13.64
N LYS A 46 5.92 -1.56 -14.32
CA LYS A 46 5.88 -1.58 -15.79
C LYS A 46 5.98 -0.18 -16.40
N ILE A 47 5.18 0.76 -15.90
CA ILE A 47 5.19 2.15 -16.37
C ILE A 47 6.58 2.78 -16.19
N ILE A 48 7.20 2.58 -15.02
CA ILE A 48 8.55 3.10 -14.77
C ILE A 48 9.57 2.43 -15.69
N ALA A 49 9.46 1.11 -15.92
CA ALA A 49 10.36 0.39 -16.83
C ALA A 49 10.23 0.87 -18.27
N GLU A 50 9.03 1.22 -18.74
CA GLU A 50 8.78 1.81 -20.06
C GLU A 50 9.40 3.20 -20.18
N ILE A 51 9.19 4.06 -19.17
CA ILE A 51 9.76 5.43 -19.13
C ILE A 51 11.30 5.41 -19.13
N LEU A 52 11.92 4.43 -18.48
CA LEU A 52 13.39 4.33 -18.42
C LEU A 52 14.03 3.73 -19.69
N GLN A 53 13.23 3.12 -20.56
CA GLN A 53 13.70 2.52 -21.83
C GLN A 53 13.59 3.48 -23.02
N SER A 54 12.92 4.63 -22.85
CA SER A 54 12.86 5.74 -23.83
C SER A 54 14.01 6.72 -23.66
#